data_AF-A0A536HJ27-F1
#
_entry.id   AF-A0A536HJ27-F1
#
_cell.length_a   1.000
_cell.length_b   1.000
_cell.length_c   1.000
_cell.angle_alpha   90.00
_cell.angle_beta   90.00
_cell.angle_gamma   90.00
#
_symmetry.space_group_name_H-M   'P 1'
#
loop_
_entity.id
_entity.type
_entity.pdbx_description
1 polymer ?
#
loop_
_entity_poly.entity_id
_entity_poly.type
_entity_poly.pdbx_seq_one_letter_code
_entity_poly.pdbx_strand_id
1 'polypeptide(L)' 'MVYLDHSATTPLDPEVLQAMMPYLTEEFGNASSVYG' A
#
# COMPACT_ATOMS: atom_id res chain seq x y z
N MET A 1 -21.82 -2.20 -8.22
CA MET A 1 -21.30 -0.90 -8.67
C MET A 1 -20.41 -1.17 -9.87
N VAL A 2 -20.58 -0.44 -10.97
CA VAL A 2 -19.75 -0.60 -12.17
C VAL A 2 -18.81 0.59 -12.24
N TYR A 3 -17.50 0.35 -12.22
CA TYR A 3 -16.46 1.37 -12.29
C TYR A 3 -15.90 1.40 -13.72
N LEU A 4 -15.85 2.58 -14.34
CA LEU A 4 -15.53 2.74 -15.77
C LEU A 4 -14.41 3.76 -16.04
N ASP A 5 -13.69 4.22 -15.02
CA ASP A 5 -12.64 5.25 -15.16
C ASP A 5 -11.28 4.76 -14.63
N HIS A 6 -10.75 3.69 -15.23
CA HIS A 6 -9.40 3.21 -14.92
C HIS A 6 -8.28 4.16 -15.38
N SER A 7 -8.60 5.19 -16.18
CA SER A 7 -7.65 6.21 -16.60
C SER A 7 -7.32 7.22 -15.50
N ALA A 8 -8.28 7.52 -14.61
CA ALA A 8 -8.05 8.43 -13.50
C ALA A 8 -7.36 7.72 -12.32
N THR A 9 -7.79 6.51 -11.97
CA THR A 9 -7.19 5.71 -10.92
C THR A 9 -7.64 4.25 -11.02
N THR A 10 -7.00 3.36 -10.28
CA THR A 10 -7.33 1.93 -10.26
C THR A 10 -7.44 1.42 -8.84
N PRO A 11 -8.28 0.40 -8.59
CA PRO A 11 -8.24 -0.34 -7.33
C PRO A 11 -6.83 -0.91 -7.10
N LEU A 12 -6.43 -1.00 -5.83
CA LEU A 12 -5.19 -1.67 -5.46
C LEU A 12 -5.32 -3.16 -5.74
N ASP A 13 -4.28 -3.76 -6.31
CA ASP A 13 -4.21 -5.21 -6.46
C ASP A 13 -4.15 -5.88 -5.07
N PRO A 14 -4.93 -6.94 -4.80
CA PRO A 14 -4.90 -7.64 -3.51
C PRO A 14 -3.50 -8.10 -3.08
N GLU A 15 -2.64 -8.53 -4.01
CA GLU A 15 -1.28 -8.96 -3.69
C GLU A 15 -0.40 -7.78 -3.29
N VAL A 16 -0.58 -6.63 -3.96
CA VAL A 16 0.12 -5.38 -3.59
C VAL A 16 -0.34 -4.91 -2.22
N LEU A 17 -1.65 -4.95 -1.93
CA LEU A 17 -2.16 -4.62 -0.60
C LEU A 17 -1.53 -5.49 0.48
N GLN A 18 -1.50 -6.82 0.29
CA GLN A 18 -0.91 -7.76 1.23
C GLN A 18 0.58 -7.49 1.45
N ALA A 19 1.33 -7.23 0.38
CA ALA A 19 2.75 -6.91 0.47
C ALA A 19 3.01 -5.59 1.23
N MET A 20 2.07 -4.65 1.18
CA MET A 20 2.19 -3.37 1.89
C MET A 20 1.77 -3.44 3.37
N MET A 21 0.93 -4.40 3.75
CA MET A 21 0.36 -4.47 5.12
C MET A 21 1.40 -4.40 6.24
N PRO A 22 2.54 -5.12 6.20
CA PRO A 22 3.51 -5.09 7.29
C PRO A 22 4.00 -3.67 7.61
N TYR A 23 4.27 -2.85 6.58
CA TYR A 23 4.75 -1.48 6.74
C TYR A 23 3.68 -0.50 7.23
N LEU A 24 2.40 -0.87 7.14
CA LEU A 24 1.28 -0.08 7.63
C LEU A 24 0.87 -0.44 9.06
N THR A 25 1.33 -1.57 9.61
CA THR A 25 0.91 -2.06 10.93
C THR A 25 2.07 -2.33 11.89
N GLU A 26 3.11 -3.02 11.44
CA GLU A 26 4.16 -3.58 12.31
C GLU A 26 5.51 -2.89 12.06
N GLU A 27 5.89 -2.70 10.80
CA GLU A 27 7.15 -2.12 10.35
C GLU A 27 6.98 -0.65 9.91
N PHE A 28 6.33 0.17 10.73
CA PHE A 28 6.04 1.58 10.44
C PHE A 28 7.25 2.54 10.63
N GLY A 29 8.47 1.98 10.62
CA GLY A 29 9.70 2.71 10.86
C GLY A 29 9.98 3.77 9.79
N ASN A 30 10.70 4.83 10.16
CA ASN A 30 11.17 5.81 9.19
C ASN A 30 12.44 5.29 8.51
N ALA A 31 12.45 5.23 7.18
CA ALA A 31 13.58 4.74 6.38
C ALA A 31 14.90 5.52 6.60
N SER A 32 14.84 6.75 7.13
CA SER A 32 16.02 7.57 7.45
C SER A 32 16.48 7.43 8.90
N SER A 33 15.75 6.70 9.74
CA SER A 33 16.18 6.44 11.11
C SER A 33 17.36 5.47 11.13
N VAL A 34 18.40 5.83 11.88
CA VAL A 34 19.60 4.99 12.06
C VAL A 34 19.35 3.87 13.09
N TYR A 35 18.25 3.97 13.83
CA TYR A 35 17.82 3.01 14.84
C TYR A 35 16.42 2.51 14.50
N GLY A 36 16.20 1.21 14.70
CA GLY A 36 14.90 0.54 14.62
C GLY A 36 14.28 0.36 15.99
#